data_AF-A0A7C3BG34-F1
#
_entry.id   AF-A0A7C3BG34-F1
#
_cell.length_a   1.000
_cell.length_b   1.000
_cell.length_c   1.000
_cell.angle_alpha   90.00
_cell.angle_beta   90.00
_cell.angle_gamma   90.00
#
_symmetry.space_group_name_H-M   'P 1'
#
loop_
_entity.id
_entity.type
_entity.pdbx_description
1 polymer ?
#
loop_
_entity_poly.entity_id
_entity_poly.type
_entity_poly.pdbx_seq_one_letter_code
_entity_poly.pdbx_strand_id
1 'polypeptide(L)'
;MTETLSPKDAARLVAALRKHDQLSHYRIEGGGLSPEMAMLRAWQAQRLARTYADFLADPRYEPACRFFLDDIYAPKDFSQRNTDIMRLHDFTARFIPARALKTLTKAIELNNLTEELDAKLLDVLLNQAGATDSISE
;
A
#
# COMPACT_ATOMS: atom_id res chain seq x y z
N MET A 1 -29.37 9.20 9.70
CA MET A 1 -28.14 10.01 9.65
C MET A 1 -26.97 9.06 9.44
N THR A 2 -26.51 8.93 8.20
CA THR A 2 -25.42 8.03 7.79
C THR A 2 -24.10 8.77 7.99
N GLU A 3 -23.45 8.55 9.13
CA GLU A 3 -22.15 9.14 9.44
C GLU A 3 -21.13 8.67 8.39
N THR A 4 -20.55 9.64 7.67
CA THR A 4 -19.62 9.38 6.57
C THR A 4 -18.22 9.30 7.16
N LEU A 5 -17.69 8.09 7.31
CA LEU A 5 -16.32 7.89 7.75
C LEU A 5 -15.34 8.53 6.77
N SER A 6 -14.40 9.28 7.33
CA SER A 6 -13.37 10.03 6.63
C SER A 6 -12.24 9.10 6.15
N PRO A 7 -11.43 9.46 5.14
CA PRO A 7 -10.17 8.78 4.84
C PRO A 7 -9.29 8.52 6.07
N LYS A 8 -9.35 9.41 7.08
CA LYS A 8 -8.69 9.23 8.38
C LYS A 8 -9.16 7.99 9.14
N ASP A 9 -10.42 7.60 9.01
CA ASP A 9 -10.96 6.46 9.75
C ASP A 9 -10.65 5.14 9.06
N ALA A 10 -10.55 5.14 7.73
CA ALA A 10 -9.98 4.03 6.98
C ALA A 10 -8.51 3.82 7.34
N ALA A 11 -7.73 4.90 7.41
CA ALA A 11 -6.34 4.85 7.86
C ALA A 11 -6.22 4.32 9.30
N ARG A 12 -7.12 4.72 10.22
CA ARG A 12 -7.18 4.19 11.59
C ARG A 12 -7.50 2.71 11.64
N LEU A 13 -8.44 2.23 10.81
CA LEU A 13 -8.79 0.82 10.73
C LEU A 13 -7.59 -0.02 10.25
N VAL A 14 -6.89 0.46 9.23
CA VAL A 14 -5.69 -0.23 8.73
C VAL A 14 -4.54 -0.16 9.74
N ALA A 15 -4.36 0.96 10.45
CA ALA A 15 -3.40 1.06 11.55
C ALA A 15 -3.71 0.10 12.71
N ALA A 16 -5.00 -0.09 13.04
CA ALA A 16 -5.43 -1.08 14.02
C ALA A 16 -5.12 -2.51 13.57
N LEU A 17 -5.29 -2.80 12.28
CA LEU A 17 -4.89 -4.09 11.69
C LEU A 17 -3.36 -4.29 11.70
N ARG A 18 -2.56 -3.24 11.43
CA ARG A 18 -1.08 -3.29 11.57
C ARG A 18 -0.66 -3.62 13.01
N LYS A 19 -1.32 -3.03 14.00
CA LYS A 19 -1.04 -3.30 15.42
C LYS A 19 -1.35 -4.77 15.77
N HIS A 20 -2.36 -5.35 15.16
CA HIS A 20 -2.69 -6.76 15.32
C HIS A 20 -1.66 -7.69 14.66
N ASP A 21 -1.20 -7.35 13.45
CA ASP A 21 -0.15 -8.06 12.71
C ASP A 21 1.20 -8.04 13.44
N GLN A 22 1.61 -6.90 13.99
CA GLN A 22 2.83 -6.79 14.82
C GLN A 22 2.82 -7.71 16.05
N LEU A 23 1.63 -8.08 16.55
CA LEU A 23 1.46 -9.01 17.66
C LEU A 23 1.34 -10.48 17.19
N SER A 24 0.96 -10.69 15.93
CA SER A 24 0.76 -12.01 15.31
C SER A 24 2.00 -12.40 14.51
N HIS A 25 3.01 -12.98 15.17
CA HIS A 25 4.22 -13.50 14.52
C HIS A 25 3.96 -14.75 13.65
N TYR A 26 3.12 -14.64 12.62
CA TYR A 26 2.95 -15.68 11.61
C TYR A 26 3.57 -15.22 10.30
N ARG A 27 4.88 -15.43 10.17
CA ARG A 27 5.63 -15.19 8.94
C ARG A 27 5.16 -16.23 7.91
N ILE A 28 4.32 -15.86 6.93
CA ILE A 28 4.27 -16.65 5.70
C ILE A 28 5.64 -16.52 5.07
N GLU A 29 6.33 -17.63 4.90
CA GLU A 29 7.57 -17.70 4.14
C GLU A 29 7.26 -17.44 2.65
N GLY A 30 7.28 -16.17 2.29
CA GLY A 30 7.34 -15.66 0.93
C GLY A 30 8.24 -14.44 1.00
N GLY A 31 9.44 -14.53 0.41
CA GLY A 31 10.52 -13.56 0.60
C GLY A 31 10.08 -12.13 0.30
N GLY A 32 10.58 -11.18 1.09
CA GLY A 32 10.31 -9.76 0.90
C GLY A 32 10.68 -9.28 -0.52
N LEU A 33 10.30 -8.04 -0.84
CA LEU A 33 10.59 -7.41 -2.14
C LEU A 33 12.06 -7.64 -2.54
N SER A 34 12.29 -7.95 -3.82
CA SER A 34 13.65 -7.98 -4.35
C SER A 34 14.32 -6.61 -4.13
N PRO A 35 15.65 -6.54 -3.97
CA PRO A 35 16.35 -5.28 -3.80
C PRO A 35 16.02 -4.25 -4.89
N GLU A 36 15.91 -4.70 -6.14
CA GLU A 36 15.60 -3.87 -7.30
C GLU A 36 14.17 -3.31 -7.22
N MET A 37 13.21 -4.15 -6.80
CA MET A 37 11.82 -3.72 -6.58
C MET A 37 11.71 -2.73 -5.43
N ALA A 38 12.46 -2.95 -4.33
CA ALA A 38 12.49 -2.02 -3.21
C ALA A 38 13.07 -0.66 -3.63
N MET A 39 14.13 -0.64 -4.44
CA MET A 39 14.70 0.58 -5.01
C MET A 39 13.71 1.29 -5.94
N LEU A 40 13.05 0.56 -6.83
CA LEU A 40 12.06 1.13 -7.75
C LEU A 40 10.91 1.78 -6.99
N ARG A 41 10.36 1.09 -5.99
CA ARG A 41 9.26 1.61 -5.18
C ARG A 41 9.68 2.82 -4.35
N ALA A 42 10.90 2.84 -3.83
CA ALA A 42 11.43 4.00 -3.13
C ALA A 42 11.48 5.24 -4.04
N TRP A 43 12.04 5.09 -5.25
CA TRP A 43 12.07 6.17 -6.24
C TRP A 43 10.67 6.60 -6.68
N GLN A 44 9.79 5.64 -6.98
CA GLN A 44 8.41 5.93 -7.36
C GLN A 44 7.65 6.68 -6.26
N ALA A 45 7.82 6.29 -4.99
CA ALA A 45 7.18 6.96 -3.87
C ALA A 45 7.63 8.43 -3.78
N GLN A 46 8.92 8.69 -3.93
CA GLN A 46 9.44 10.07 -3.98
C GLN A 46 8.87 10.84 -5.18
N ARG A 47 8.88 10.24 -6.37
CA ARG A 47 8.34 10.85 -7.60
C ARG A 47 6.84 11.20 -7.45
N LEU A 48 6.05 10.30 -6.88
CA LEU A 48 4.63 10.50 -6.63
C LEU A 48 4.40 11.60 -5.60
N ALA A 49 5.19 11.65 -4.53
CA ALA A 49 5.13 12.73 -3.54
C ALA A 49 5.45 14.10 -4.15
N ARG A 50 6.42 14.17 -5.08
CA ARG A 50 6.73 15.39 -5.83
C ARG A 50 5.61 15.77 -6.81
N THR A 51 5.08 14.79 -7.55
CA THR A 51 4.03 15.00 -8.57
C THR A 51 2.73 15.50 -7.94
N TYR A 52 2.35 14.95 -6.78
CA TYR A 52 1.10 15.25 -6.09
C TYR A 52 1.34 16.08 -4.81
N ALA A 53 2.31 16.98 -4.85
CA ALA A 53 2.66 17.84 -3.71
C ALA A 53 1.49 18.76 -3.30
N ASP A 54 0.63 19.13 -4.26
CA ASP A 54 -0.60 19.88 -4.03
C ASP A 54 -1.61 19.11 -3.16
N PHE A 55 -1.79 17.81 -3.42
CA PHE A 55 -2.66 16.95 -2.60
C PHE A 55 -2.04 16.68 -1.22
N LEU A 56 -0.72 16.62 -1.12
CA LEU A 56 -0.03 16.55 0.17
C LEU A 56 -0.12 17.85 0.98
N ALA A 57 -0.33 19.00 0.32
CA ALA A 57 -0.48 20.29 0.98
C ALA A 57 -1.93 20.60 1.40
N ASP A 58 -2.93 19.93 0.79
CA ASP A 58 -4.34 20.09 1.14
C ASP A 58 -4.69 19.22 2.38
N PRO A 59 -5.12 19.81 3.52
CA PRO A 59 -5.48 19.08 4.74
C PRO A 59 -6.56 18.02 4.55
N ARG A 60 -7.39 18.15 3.51
CA ARG A 60 -8.42 17.16 3.15
C ARG A 60 -7.82 15.88 2.59
N TYR A 61 -6.74 15.99 1.80
CA TYR A 61 -6.17 14.89 1.02
C TYR A 61 -4.87 14.34 1.62
N GLU A 62 -4.12 15.17 2.34
CA GLU A 62 -2.86 14.80 3.00
C GLU A 62 -2.93 13.44 3.72
N PRO A 63 -3.94 13.13 4.57
CA PRO A 63 -3.97 11.86 5.29
C PRO A 63 -4.06 10.64 4.37
N ALA A 64 -4.79 10.76 3.26
CA ALA A 64 -4.95 9.68 2.29
C ALA A 64 -3.67 9.49 1.45
N CYS A 65 -3.02 10.59 1.06
CA CYS A 65 -1.75 10.56 0.32
C CYS A 65 -0.62 9.97 1.17
N ARG A 66 -0.52 10.37 2.45
CA ARG A 66 0.46 9.79 3.40
C ARG A 66 0.21 8.31 3.62
N PHE A 67 -1.04 7.93 3.86
CA PHE A 67 -1.42 6.52 3.97
C PHE A 67 -1.05 5.73 2.70
N PHE A 68 -1.29 6.28 1.51
CA PHE A 68 -0.87 5.62 0.29
C PHE A 68 0.66 5.44 0.23
N LEU A 69 1.45 6.49 0.47
CA LEU A 69 2.92 6.43 0.36
C LEU A 69 3.57 5.56 1.45
N ASP A 70 3.06 5.60 2.67
CA ASP A 70 3.73 5.03 3.85
C ASP A 70 3.18 3.64 4.24
N ASP A 71 1.94 3.31 3.85
CA ASP A 71 1.23 2.11 4.28
C ASP A 71 0.75 1.21 3.14
N ILE A 72 0.53 1.72 1.93
CA ILE A 72 0.17 0.90 0.76
C ILE A 72 1.39 0.72 -0.14
N TYR A 73 2.07 1.82 -0.44
CA TYR A 73 3.06 1.87 -1.50
C TYR A 73 4.52 1.79 -1.02
N ALA A 74 4.74 1.78 0.29
CA ALA A 74 6.08 1.80 0.87
C ALA A 74 6.99 0.69 0.29
N PRO A 75 8.32 0.87 0.29
CA PRO A 75 9.28 -0.11 -0.21
C PRO A 75 9.44 -1.28 0.79
N LYS A 76 8.33 -1.92 1.15
CA LYS A 76 8.21 -3.03 2.08
C LYS A 76 7.18 -4.02 1.55
N ASP A 77 7.34 -5.28 1.92
CA ASP A 77 6.38 -6.31 1.57
C ASP A 77 5.12 -6.23 2.46
N PHE A 78 3.97 -6.02 1.84
CA PHE A 78 2.66 -6.01 2.49
C PHE A 78 1.79 -7.23 2.13
N SER A 79 2.35 -8.22 1.43
CA SER A 79 1.64 -9.43 0.98
C SER A 79 1.03 -10.20 2.14
N GLN A 80 1.74 -10.27 3.27
CA GLN A 80 1.23 -10.84 4.52
C GLN A 80 -0.03 -10.12 5.01
N ARG A 81 0.04 -8.79 5.15
CA ARG A 81 -1.10 -7.96 5.59
C ARG A 81 -2.30 -8.13 4.67
N ASN A 82 -2.10 -8.11 3.35
CA ASN A 82 -3.17 -8.27 2.36
C ASN A 82 -3.82 -9.65 2.46
N THR A 83 -2.99 -10.69 2.64
CA THR A 83 -3.46 -12.08 2.83
C THR A 83 -4.28 -12.20 4.10
N ASP A 84 -3.83 -11.60 5.20
CA ASP A 84 -4.56 -11.65 6.48
C ASP A 84 -5.86 -10.85 6.44
N ILE A 85 -5.89 -9.72 5.72
CA ILE A 85 -7.13 -8.98 5.43
C ILE A 85 -8.10 -9.83 4.60
N MET A 86 -7.62 -10.53 3.56
CA MET A 86 -8.45 -11.42 2.75
C MET A 86 -8.96 -12.62 3.56
N ARG A 87 -8.15 -13.14 4.50
CA ARG A 87 -8.53 -14.24 5.41
C ARG A 87 -9.50 -13.80 6.51
N LEU A 88 -9.58 -12.50 6.81
CA LEU A 88 -10.51 -11.92 7.78
C LEU A 88 -12.00 -12.03 7.36
N HIS A 89 -12.28 -12.64 6.21
CA HIS A 89 -13.58 -12.76 5.58
C HIS A 89 -14.65 -13.46 6.45
N ASP A 90 -14.29 -14.47 7.24
CA ASP A 90 -15.30 -15.38 7.78
C ASP A 90 -15.77 -15.09 9.22
N PHE A 91 -14.98 -14.37 10.04
CA PHE A 91 -15.36 -14.12 11.45
C PHE A 91 -15.58 -12.63 11.79
N THR A 92 -14.93 -11.73 11.07
CA THR A 92 -14.80 -10.30 11.45
C THR A 92 -15.49 -9.36 10.47
N ALA A 93 -15.72 -9.79 9.23
CA ALA A 93 -16.46 -9.03 8.22
C ALA A 93 -17.88 -8.63 8.68
N ARG A 94 -18.51 -9.42 9.55
CA ARG A 94 -19.82 -9.11 10.16
C ARG A 94 -19.82 -7.86 11.05
N PHE A 95 -18.66 -7.45 11.56
CA PHE A 95 -18.50 -6.29 12.44
C PHE A 95 -17.86 -5.09 11.73
N ILE A 96 -17.37 -5.26 10.49
CA ILE A 96 -16.79 -4.17 9.71
C ILE A 96 -17.93 -3.47 8.95
N PRO A 97 -18.09 -2.14 9.09
CA PRO A 97 -19.07 -1.39 8.32
C PRO A 97 -18.85 -1.58 6.82
N ALA A 98 -19.91 -1.84 6.05
CA ALA A 98 -19.82 -2.12 4.61
C ALA A 98 -19.03 -1.06 3.80
N ARG A 99 -19.06 0.21 4.22
CA ARG A 99 -18.28 1.29 3.60
C ARG A 99 -16.78 1.20 3.88
N ALA A 100 -16.39 0.76 5.07
CA ALA A 100 -14.99 0.54 5.43
C ALA A 100 -14.43 -0.65 4.65
N LEU A 101 -15.21 -1.74 4.54
CA LEU A 101 -14.86 -2.89 3.70
C LEU A 101 -14.65 -2.47 2.24
N LYS A 102 -15.55 -1.67 1.66
CA LYS A 102 -15.40 -1.14 0.30
C LYS A 102 -14.11 -0.33 0.11
N THR A 103 -13.73 0.46 1.10
CA THR A 103 -12.50 1.27 1.05
C THR A 103 -11.26 0.38 1.11
N LEU A 104 -11.29 -0.67 1.94
CA LEU A 104 -10.23 -1.65 2.06
C LEU A 104 -10.06 -2.47 0.77
N THR A 105 -11.15 -2.93 0.17
CA THR A 105 -11.13 -3.60 -1.14
C THR A 105 -10.47 -2.72 -2.19
N LYS A 106 -10.84 -1.43 -2.27
CA LYS A 106 -10.21 -0.48 -3.19
C LYS A 106 -8.72 -0.30 -2.94
N ALA A 107 -8.28 -0.29 -1.68
CA ALA A 107 -6.87 -0.20 -1.34
C ALA A 107 -6.08 -1.46 -1.79
N ILE A 108 -6.69 -2.64 -1.66
CA ILE A 108 -6.09 -3.90 -2.15
C ILE A 108 -6.02 -3.91 -3.68
N GLU A 109 -7.11 -3.57 -4.37
CA GLU A 109 -7.12 -3.45 -5.83
C GLU A 109 -6.04 -2.48 -6.33
N LEU A 110 -5.91 -1.33 -5.68
CA LEU A 110 -4.88 -0.34 -5.98
C LEU A 110 -3.47 -0.91 -5.76
N ASN A 111 -3.24 -1.62 -4.66
CA ASN A 111 -1.95 -2.25 -4.38
C ASN A 111 -1.58 -3.27 -5.47
N ASN A 112 -2.50 -4.16 -5.83
CA ASN A 112 -2.27 -5.20 -6.83
C ASN A 112 -1.97 -4.59 -8.21
N LEU A 113 -2.74 -3.57 -8.61
CA LEU A 113 -2.48 -2.85 -9.86
C LEU A 113 -1.09 -2.20 -9.84
N THR A 114 -0.71 -1.64 -8.69
CA THR A 114 0.59 -1.00 -8.55
C THR A 114 1.74 -2.00 -8.65
N GLU A 115 1.62 -3.18 -8.01
CA GLU A 115 2.59 -4.27 -8.11
C GLU A 115 2.76 -4.75 -9.56
N GLU A 116 1.66 -4.90 -10.30
CA GLU A 116 1.70 -5.28 -11.71
C GLU A 116 2.43 -4.25 -12.57
N LEU A 117 2.15 -2.97 -12.36
CA LEU A 117 2.77 -1.87 -13.09
C LEU A 117 4.27 -1.75 -12.76
N ASP A 118 4.65 -1.92 -11.50
CA ASP A 118 6.05 -1.87 -11.08
C ASP A 118 6.84 -3.06 -11.62
N ALA A 119 6.26 -4.27 -11.67
CA ALA A 119 6.92 -5.42 -12.28
C ALA A 119 7.20 -5.18 -13.78
N LYS A 120 6.24 -4.61 -14.51
CA LYS A 120 6.40 -4.23 -15.92
C LYS A 120 7.45 -3.15 -16.11
N LEU A 121 7.44 -2.12 -15.26
CA LEU A 121 8.41 -1.05 -15.33
C LEU A 121 9.83 -1.56 -15.02
N LEU A 122 9.97 -2.41 -14.00
CA LEU A 122 11.25 -3.00 -13.65
C LEU A 122 11.81 -3.85 -14.78
N ASP A 123 10.99 -4.66 -15.45
CA ASP A 123 11.38 -5.43 -16.64
C ASP A 123 11.92 -4.52 -17.76
N VAL A 124 11.22 -3.42 -18.07
CA VAL A 124 11.67 -2.45 -19.06
C VAL A 124 13.01 -1.82 -18.66
N LEU A 125 13.16 -1.41 -17.40
CA LEU A 125 14.38 -0.78 -16.90
C LEU A 125 15.59 -1.72 -16.98
N LEU A 126 15.44 -2.96 -16.52
CA LEU A 126 16.53 -3.91 -16.46
C LEU A 126 16.84 -4.53 -17.83
N ASN A 127 15.83 -5.00 -18.55
CA ASN A 127 16.02 -5.84 -19.73
C ASN A 127 16.03 -5.04 -21.05
N GLN A 128 15.46 -3.84 -21.07
CA GLN A 128 15.34 -3.05 -22.31
C GLN A 128 16.18 -1.78 -22.27
N ALA A 129 16.26 -1.10 -21.11
CA ALA A 129 17.03 0.13 -20.94
C ALA A 129 18.46 -0.11 -20.40
N GLY A 130 18.77 -1.32 -19.89
CA GLY A 130 20.08 -1.65 -19.33
C GLY A 130 20.42 -0.85 -18.06
N ALA A 131 19.41 -0.42 -17.30
CA ALA A 131 19.61 0.34 -16.07
C ALA A 131 20.04 -0.60 -14.93
N THR A 132 21.34 -0.89 -14.82
CA THR A 132 21.89 -1.85 -13.85
C THR A 132 22.51 -1.19 -12.61
N ASP A 133 22.78 0.12 -12.65
CA ASP A 133 23.74 0.72 -11.71
C ASP A 133 23.10 1.49 -10.55
N SER A 134 21.98 2.20 -10.79
CA SER A 134 21.16 2.85 -9.75
C SER A 134 19.92 3.53 -10.35
N ILE A 135 18.81 3.58 -9.58
CA ILE A 135 17.69 4.48 -9.86
C ILE A 135 18.00 5.78 -9.12
N SER A 136 18.39 6.84 -9.84
CA SER A 136 18.77 8.14 -9.28
C SER A 136 17.55 9.05 -9.03
N GLU A 137 17.66 9.95 -8.04
CA GLU A 137 16.62 10.91 -7.61
C GLU A 137 16.34 12.06 -8.58
#